data_AF-A0A7I8JRV1-F1
#
_entry.id   AF-A0A7I8JRV1-F1
#
_cell.length_a   1.000
_cell.length_b   1.000
_cell.length_c   1.000
_cell.angle_alpha   90.00
_cell.angle_beta   90.00
_cell.angle_gamma   90.00
#
_symmetry.space_group_name_H-M   'P 1'
#
loop_
_entity.id
_entity.type
_entity.pdbx_description
1 polymer ?
#
loop_
_entity_poly.entity_id
_entity_poly.type
_entity_poly.pdbx_seq_one_letter_code
_entity_poly.pdbx_strand_id
1 'polypeptide(L)'
;MDVLHRRRRRHPGLSAQDNASPEFDIFACPICYEPLIRKGPSGLNLSAIYRSGFKCERCNKPFSSRNTFLDLTVTSGTREYTEFKPSRTELFRSPLVSFLYERGWRQNFARSGFPGPDEEFKMAQEYFKPVAGGLLLDVSCGSGLFSRKFASSGTFSGVIALDFSENMLRQCYEFIAKDDALLNSGCLKAPFESGSIDAVHAGAALHCWPSPSNAVAEINRVLRSGGVFVATTFLSTRLNTPPPLGPLGQSIGASNTYAYFKKEEIEDLCRSCGLINYSCNVDRAFIMFSAQKR
;
A
#
# COMPACT_ATOMS: atom_id res chain seq x y z
N MET A 1 -50.94 25.58 -55.56
CA MET A 1 -51.23 24.22 -55.08
C MET A 1 -49.95 23.41 -55.15
N ASP A 2 -49.36 22.87 -54.11
CA ASP A 2 -49.36 23.19 -52.69
C ASP A 2 -48.11 22.51 -52.13
N VAL A 3 -47.45 23.19 -51.20
CA VAL A 3 -46.34 22.68 -50.38
C VAL A 3 -46.92 21.74 -49.35
N LEU A 4 -46.32 20.56 -49.06
CA LEU A 4 -46.48 19.92 -47.74
C LEU A 4 -45.34 18.95 -47.39
N HIS A 5 -44.66 19.34 -46.29
CA HIS A 5 -43.72 18.65 -45.43
C HIS A 5 -43.85 17.12 -45.24
N ARG A 6 -42.71 16.42 -45.17
CA ARG A 6 -42.48 15.37 -44.16
C ARG A 6 -41.08 15.48 -43.52
N ARG A 7 -41.09 15.60 -42.19
CA ARG A 7 -39.97 15.91 -41.30
C ARG A 7 -38.96 14.75 -41.17
N ARG A 8 -37.69 15.12 -41.08
CA ARG A 8 -36.56 14.30 -40.60
C ARG A 8 -36.83 13.76 -39.19
N ARG A 9 -36.57 12.47 -38.96
CA ARG A 9 -36.22 11.93 -37.63
C ARG A 9 -34.80 11.41 -37.68
N ARG A 10 -33.88 12.18 -37.11
CA ARG A 10 -32.53 11.73 -36.75
C ARG A 10 -32.67 10.78 -35.57
N HIS A 11 -32.13 9.57 -35.68
CA HIS A 11 -31.90 8.72 -34.52
C HIS A 11 -30.92 9.44 -33.58
N PRO A 12 -31.24 9.60 -32.28
CA PRO A 12 -30.34 10.22 -31.34
C PRO A 12 -29.16 9.30 -31.08
N GLY A 13 -27.96 9.88 -31.14
CA GLY A 13 -26.70 9.19 -30.95
C GLY A 13 -26.63 8.52 -29.58
N LEU A 14 -25.98 7.37 -29.58
CA LEU A 14 -25.39 6.77 -28.39
C LEU A 14 -24.42 7.80 -27.80
N SER A 15 -24.88 8.53 -26.79
CA SER A 15 -24.00 9.31 -25.93
C SER A 15 -23.00 8.36 -25.31
N ALA A 16 -21.71 8.61 -25.57
CA ALA A 16 -20.62 8.05 -24.79
C ALA A 16 -20.99 8.24 -23.32
N GLN A 17 -21.18 7.14 -22.60
CA GLN A 17 -21.20 7.18 -21.16
C GLN A 17 -19.81 7.64 -20.75
N ASP A 18 -19.71 8.88 -20.28
CA ASP A 18 -18.59 9.35 -19.49
C ASP A 18 -18.50 8.42 -18.28
N ASN A 19 -17.69 7.37 -18.40
CA ASN A 19 -17.18 6.63 -17.26
C ASN A 19 -16.25 7.58 -16.52
N ALA A 20 -16.84 8.46 -15.71
CA ALA A 20 -16.11 9.28 -14.76
C ALA A 20 -15.41 8.32 -13.79
N SER A 21 -14.13 8.03 -14.07
CA SER A 21 -13.24 7.43 -13.08
C SER A 21 -13.35 8.26 -11.80
N PRO A 22 -13.50 7.63 -10.61
CA PRO A 22 -13.68 8.39 -9.39
C PRO A 22 -12.52 9.40 -9.22
N GLU A 23 -12.85 10.65 -8.90
CA GLU A 23 -11.84 11.67 -8.61
C GLU A 23 -11.15 11.32 -7.29
N PHE A 24 -9.96 10.72 -7.38
CA PHE A 24 -9.10 10.45 -6.24
C PHE A 24 -7.98 11.50 -6.19
N ASP A 25 -8.30 12.67 -5.65
CA ASP A 25 -7.30 13.64 -5.18
C ASP A 25 -7.13 13.42 -3.67
N ILE A 26 -6.33 12.41 -3.37
CA ILE A 26 -6.10 11.89 -2.00
C ILE A 26 -4.64 12.07 -1.56
N PHE A 27 -3.85 12.79 -2.35
CA PHE A 27 -2.42 12.93 -2.14
C PHE A 27 -2.12 14.15 -1.30
N ALA A 28 -1.34 13.93 -0.24
CA ALA A 28 -0.88 15.02 0.62
C ALA A 28 0.59 15.32 0.37
N CYS A 29 0.99 16.55 0.67
CA CYS A 29 2.38 16.95 0.62
C CYS A 29 3.18 16.32 1.78
N PRO A 30 4.37 15.78 1.52
CA PRO A 30 5.21 15.16 2.55
C PRO A 30 5.81 16.15 3.55
N ILE A 31 5.69 17.45 3.30
CA ILE A 31 6.23 18.52 4.15
C ILE A 31 5.10 19.19 4.92
N CYS A 32 4.06 19.60 4.19
CA CYS A 32 3.00 20.46 4.70
C CYS A 32 1.77 19.65 5.19
N TYR A 33 1.65 18.37 4.80
CA TYR A 33 0.47 17.50 4.94
C TYR A 33 -0.84 18.06 4.38
N GLU A 34 -0.79 19.20 3.68
CA GLU A 34 -1.92 19.73 2.92
C GLU A 34 -2.15 18.94 1.62
N PRO A 35 -3.39 18.94 1.11
CA PRO A 35 -3.73 18.43 -0.21
C PRO A 35 -2.81 18.95 -1.32
N LEU A 36 -2.55 18.10 -2.31
CA LEU A 36 -1.82 18.47 -3.53
C LEU A 36 -2.79 18.83 -4.65
N ILE A 37 -2.55 19.95 -5.32
CA ILE A 37 -3.23 20.24 -6.59
C ILE A 37 -2.64 19.34 -7.68
N ARG A 38 -3.50 18.59 -8.35
CA ARG A 38 -3.16 17.84 -9.56
C ARG A 38 -3.29 18.72 -10.81
N LYS A 39 -2.31 18.61 -11.70
CA LYS A 39 -2.35 19.09 -13.08
C LYS A 39 -2.19 17.90 -14.03
N GLY A 40 -3.29 17.40 -14.56
CA GLY A 40 -3.31 16.23 -15.44
C GLY A 40 -4.63 15.47 -15.35
N PRO A 41 -4.74 14.31 -16.03
CA PRO A 41 -5.90 13.43 -15.91
C PRO A 41 -6.13 12.94 -14.47
N SER A 42 -7.39 12.87 -14.06
CA SER A 42 -7.80 12.30 -12.77
C SER A 42 -7.64 10.77 -12.75
N GLY A 43 -7.63 10.21 -11.53
CA GLY A 43 -7.60 8.78 -11.29
C GLY A 43 -6.27 8.25 -10.76
N LEU A 44 -6.31 6.96 -10.39
CA LEU A 44 -5.21 6.22 -9.76
C LEU A 44 -4.49 5.28 -10.73
N ASN A 45 -4.96 5.19 -11.97
CA ASN A 45 -4.35 4.33 -12.98
C ASN A 45 -2.95 4.83 -13.37
N LEU A 46 -2.10 3.91 -13.83
CA LEU A 46 -0.72 4.20 -14.20
C LEU A 46 -0.58 5.37 -15.19
N SER A 47 -1.46 5.45 -16.20
CA SER A 47 -1.44 6.52 -17.20
C SER A 47 -1.82 7.88 -16.60
N ALA A 48 -2.83 7.91 -15.74
CA ALA A 48 -3.31 9.11 -15.08
C ALA A 48 -2.25 9.70 -14.16
N ILE A 49 -1.62 8.83 -13.35
CA ILE A 49 -0.53 9.20 -12.46
C ILE A 49 0.69 9.68 -13.26
N TYR A 50 1.10 8.95 -14.31
CA TYR A 50 2.28 9.29 -15.10
C TYR A 50 2.13 10.66 -15.80
N ARG A 51 0.94 10.96 -16.32
CA ARG A 51 0.64 12.20 -17.04
C ARG A 51 0.27 13.38 -16.13
N SER A 52 0.32 13.20 -14.81
CA SER A 52 -0.02 14.23 -13.83
C SER A 52 1.23 14.84 -13.19
N GLY A 53 1.20 16.17 -13.02
CA GLY A 53 2.06 16.89 -12.06
C GLY A 53 1.28 17.26 -10.81
N PHE A 54 1.96 17.41 -9.68
CA PHE A 54 1.36 17.76 -8.40
C PHE A 54 2.06 18.96 -7.76
N LYS A 55 1.36 19.74 -6.95
CA LYS A 55 1.94 20.90 -6.24
C LYS A 55 1.24 21.14 -4.89
N CYS A 56 2.00 21.32 -3.79
CA CYS A 56 1.40 21.77 -2.51
C CYS A 56 1.06 23.26 -2.64
N GLU A 57 -0.16 23.65 -2.29
CA GLU A 57 -0.58 25.06 -2.26
C GLU A 57 0.21 25.87 -1.24
N ARG A 58 0.45 25.26 -0.07
CA ARG A 58 1.05 25.94 1.08
C ARG A 58 2.57 26.16 0.95
N CYS A 59 3.33 25.12 0.63
CA CYS A 59 4.79 25.23 0.50
C CYS A 59 5.26 25.42 -0.95
N ASN A 60 4.34 25.47 -1.92
CA ASN A 60 4.60 25.63 -3.34
C ASN A 60 5.51 24.57 -3.99
N LYS A 61 5.87 23.50 -3.26
CA LYS A 61 6.75 22.45 -3.77
C LYS A 61 6.08 21.68 -4.91
N PRO A 62 6.70 21.59 -6.09
CA PRO A 62 6.22 20.75 -7.17
C PRO A 62 6.65 19.29 -6.96
N PHE A 63 5.83 18.36 -7.45
CA PHE A 63 6.13 16.94 -7.53
C PHE A 63 5.71 16.41 -8.90
N SER A 64 6.42 15.40 -9.38
CA SER A 64 6.14 14.77 -10.68
C SER A 64 6.40 13.26 -10.59
N SER A 65 5.81 12.50 -11.49
CA SER A 65 6.19 11.11 -11.71
C SER A 65 7.69 11.02 -12.06
N ARG A 66 8.39 10.02 -11.49
CA ARG A 66 9.78 9.72 -11.83
C ARG A 66 9.79 8.35 -12.51
N ASN A 67 9.94 8.33 -13.83
CA ASN A 67 9.84 7.11 -14.65
C ASN A 67 8.47 6.42 -14.52
N THR A 68 8.37 5.31 -13.79
CA THR A 68 7.22 4.39 -13.79
C THR A 68 6.29 4.53 -12.58
N PHE A 69 6.66 5.29 -11.55
CA PHE A 69 5.85 5.48 -10.34
C PHE A 69 5.86 6.94 -9.88
N LEU A 70 4.89 7.32 -9.05
CA LEU A 70 4.82 8.64 -8.45
C LEU A 70 5.67 8.72 -7.18
N ASP A 71 6.60 9.67 -7.14
CA ASP A 71 7.48 9.92 -5.99
C ASP A 71 7.13 11.28 -5.36
N LEU A 72 6.28 11.24 -4.31
CA LEU A 72 5.91 12.39 -3.48
C LEU A 72 6.72 12.41 -2.18
N THR A 73 8.00 12.06 -2.23
CA THR A 73 8.88 12.17 -1.05
C THR A 73 9.45 13.57 -0.87
N VAL A 74 9.92 13.86 0.34
CA VAL A 74 10.64 15.12 0.64
C VAL A 74 11.87 15.28 -0.27
N THR A 75 12.47 14.19 -0.72
CA THR A 75 13.67 14.19 -1.57
C THR A 75 13.34 14.18 -3.07
N SER A 76 12.06 14.19 -3.45
CA SER A 76 11.64 14.25 -4.84
C SER A 76 12.28 15.47 -5.54
N GLY A 77 12.96 15.21 -6.68
CA GLY A 77 13.67 16.22 -7.47
C GLY A 77 15.10 16.55 -7.02
N THR A 78 15.61 16.00 -5.91
CA THR A 78 17.00 16.23 -5.48
C THR A 78 17.98 15.34 -6.24
N ARG A 79 19.17 15.87 -6.56
CA ARG A 79 20.24 15.12 -7.26
C ARG A 79 21.22 14.44 -6.31
N GLU A 80 21.34 14.90 -5.05
CA GLU A 80 22.47 14.57 -4.16
C GLU A 80 22.07 14.40 -2.67
N TYR A 81 20.89 13.84 -2.37
CA TYR A 81 20.59 13.47 -0.98
C TYR A 81 20.57 11.95 -0.81
N THR A 82 21.58 11.43 -0.13
CA THR A 82 21.63 10.02 0.27
C THR A 82 20.88 9.85 1.58
N GLU A 83 19.61 9.44 1.48
CA GLU A 83 18.80 9.08 2.65
C GLU A 83 19.47 7.92 3.41
N PHE A 84 19.58 8.02 4.75
CA PHE A 84 20.14 6.95 5.57
C PHE A 84 19.31 5.68 5.39
N LYS A 85 19.94 4.62 4.86
CA LYS A 85 19.28 3.34 4.58
C LYS A 85 19.56 2.40 5.76
N PRO A 86 18.54 2.02 6.55
CA PRO A 86 18.74 1.02 7.58
C PRO A 86 19.22 -0.27 6.91
N SER A 87 20.28 -0.88 7.44
CA SER A 87 20.78 -2.21 6.99
C SER A 87 19.67 -3.25 6.93
N ARG A 88 18.65 -3.09 7.79
CA ARG A 88 17.42 -3.88 7.86
C ARG A 88 16.66 -4.01 6.54
N THR A 89 16.61 -2.95 5.73
CA THR A 89 15.77 -2.90 4.52
C THR A 89 16.58 -3.06 3.23
N GLU A 90 17.91 -3.11 3.31
CA GLU A 90 18.79 -3.19 2.12
C GLU A 90 18.61 -4.48 1.33
N LEU A 91 18.34 -5.61 1.99
CA LEU A 91 18.11 -6.88 1.33
C LEU A 91 16.95 -6.78 0.31
N PHE A 92 15.83 -6.16 0.69
CA PHE A 92 14.65 -5.97 -0.17
C PHE A 92 14.82 -4.90 -1.25
N ARG A 93 15.93 -4.15 -1.21
CA ARG A 93 16.30 -3.22 -2.29
C ARG A 93 17.11 -3.92 -3.38
N SER A 94 17.57 -5.16 -3.18
CA SER A 94 18.29 -5.92 -4.20
C SER A 94 17.36 -6.32 -5.36
N PRO A 95 17.74 -6.07 -6.62
CA PRO A 95 17.00 -6.53 -7.79
C PRO A 95 16.81 -8.06 -7.80
N LEU A 96 17.81 -8.81 -7.32
CA LEU A 96 17.76 -10.27 -7.23
C LEU A 96 16.70 -10.74 -6.22
N VAL A 97 16.65 -10.10 -5.06
CA VAL A 97 15.64 -10.40 -4.02
C VAL A 97 14.24 -10.10 -4.55
N SER A 98 14.07 -8.95 -5.22
CA SER A 98 12.80 -8.58 -5.86
C SER A 98 12.38 -9.65 -6.87
N PHE A 99 13.29 -10.07 -7.76
CA PHE A 99 13.03 -11.11 -8.76
C PHE A 99 12.68 -12.48 -8.15
N LEU A 100 13.37 -12.89 -7.09
CA LEU A 100 13.16 -14.19 -6.43
C LEU A 100 11.95 -14.19 -5.49
N TYR A 101 11.42 -13.02 -5.11
CA TYR A 101 10.40 -12.89 -4.08
C TYR A 101 9.13 -13.72 -4.38
N GLU A 102 8.53 -13.53 -5.56
CA GLU A 102 7.39 -14.34 -6.02
C GLU A 102 7.81 -15.73 -6.55
N ARG A 103 9.10 -15.96 -6.83
CA ARG A 103 9.65 -17.17 -7.47
C ARG A 103 10.23 -18.21 -6.48
N GLY A 104 9.72 -18.26 -5.25
CA GLY A 104 10.13 -19.29 -4.29
C GLY A 104 10.42 -18.75 -2.89
N TRP A 105 10.73 -17.46 -2.74
CA TRP A 105 11.04 -16.91 -1.42
C TRP A 105 9.81 -16.93 -0.52
N ARG A 106 8.68 -16.37 -0.98
CA ARG A 106 7.45 -16.26 -0.17
C ARG A 106 6.90 -17.64 0.21
N GLN A 107 7.13 -18.67 -0.59
CA GLN A 107 6.76 -20.05 -0.29
C GLN A 107 7.48 -20.59 0.94
N ASN A 108 8.68 -20.10 1.28
CA ASN A 108 9.38 -20.51 2.50
C ASN A 108 8.65 -20.05 3.78
N PHE A 109 7.76 -19.05 3.70
CA PHE A 109 7.02 -18.56 4.87
C PHE A 109 6.04 -19.60 5.41
N ALA A 110 5.64 -20.59 4.59
CA ALA A 110 4.83 -21.72 5.03
C ALA A 110 5.48 -22.50 6.19
N ARG A 111 6.82 -22.54 6.27
CA ARG A 111 7.54 -23.17 7.39
C ARG A 111 7.26 -22.48 8.73
N SER A 112 6.90 -21.20 8.70
CA SER A 112 6.55 -20.40 9.88
C SER A 112 5.04 -20.36 10.17
N GLY A 113 4.22 -21.07 9.39
CA GLY A 113 2.76 -21.11 9.55
C GLY A 113 1.96 -20.20 8.62
N PHE A 114 2.60 -19.51 7.67
CA PHE A 114 1.82 -18.75 6.67
C PHE A 114 0.97 -19.72 5.82
N PRO A 115 -0.32 -19.44 5.61
CA PRO A 115 -1.23 -20.36 4.92
C PRO A 115 -1.06 -20.36 3.38
N GLY A 116 -0.13 -19.54 2.88
CA GLY A 116 0.06 -19.31 1.45
C GLY A 116 -0.73 -18.08 0.96
N PRO A 117 -0.37 -17.53 -0.21
CA PRO A 117 -0.88 -16.23 -0.65
C PRO A 117 -2.37 -16.21 -0.96
N ASP A 118 -2.94 -17.33 -1.44
CA ASP A 118 -4.36 -17.41 -1.76
C ASP A 118 -5.23 -17.44 -0.51
N GLU A 119 -4.83 -18.22 0.48
CA GLU A 119 -5.56 -18.31 1.75
C GLU A 119 -5.36 -17.05 2.59
N GLU A 120 -4.14 -16.50 2.63
CA GLU A 120 -3.87 -15.19 3.25
C GLU A 120 -4.75 -14.09 2.63
N PHE A 121 -4.89 -14.08 1.30
CA PHE A 121 -5.78 -13.15 0.62
C PHE A 121 -7.24 -13.32 1.03
N LYS A 122 -7.76 -14.55 1.06
CA LYS A 122 -9.15 -14.82 1.48
C LYS A 122 -9.40 -14.38 2.92
N MET A 123 -8.49 -14.71 3.83
CA MET A 123 -8.58 -14.29 5.23
C MET A 123 -8.61 -12.76 5.35
N ALA A 124 -7.78 -12.05 4.58
CA ALA A 124 -7.79 -10.59 4.57
C ALA A 124 -9.11 -10.02 4.01
N GLN A 125 -9.66 -10.62 2.94
CA GLN A 125 -10.95 -10.19 2.38
C GLN A 125 -12.09 -10.30 3.39
N GLU A 126 -12.09 -11.31 4.26
CA GLU A 126 -13.09 -11.45 5.31
C GLU A 126 -13.09 -10.26 6.27
N TYR A 127 -11.91 -9.78 6.67
CA TYR A 127 -11.78 -8.58 7.51
C TYR A 127 -12.18 -7.30 6.78
N PHE A 128 -12.02 -7.23 5.46
CA PHE A 128 -12.37 -6.06 4.65
C PHE A 128 -13.84 -5.97 4.23
N LYS A 129 -14.68 -6.98 4.52
CA LYS A 129 -16.12 -6.94 4.20
C LYS A 129 -16.84 -5.64 4.60
N PRO A 130 -16.59 -5.03 5.79
CA PRO A 130 -17.26 -3.80 6.19
C PRO A 130 -16.93 -2.57 5.32
N VAL A 131 -15.83 -2.61 4.57
CA VAL A 131 -15.31 -1.51 3.74
C VAL A 131 -15.23 -1.88 2.26
N ALA A 132 -15.98 -2.90 1.85
CA ALA A 132 -16.13 -3.27 0.44
C ALA A 132 -16.68 -2.09 -0.39
N GLY A 133 -16.18 -1.93 -1.61
CA GLY A 133 -16.41 -0.76 -2.47
C GLY A 133 -15.50 0.43 -2.15
N GLY A 134 -14.83 0.42 -1.00
CA GLY A 134 -13.87 1.46 -0.61
C GLY A 134 -12.57 1.42 -1.38
N LEU A 135 -11.71 2.40 -1.12
CA LEU A 135 -10.35 2.50 -1.63
C LEU A 135 -9.39 1.72 -0.72
N LEU A 136 -8.59 0.82 -1.31
CA LEU A 136 -7.59 0.05 -0.59
C LEU A 136 -6.16 0.56 -0.84
N LEU A 137 -5.38 0.67 0.23
CA LEU A 137 -3.94 0.94 0.21
C LEU A 137 -3.17 -0.30 0.68
N ASP A 138 -2.37 -0.90 -0.20
CA ASP A 138 -1.48 -2.02 0.10
C ASP A 138 -0.07 -1.49 0.40
N VAL A 139 0.30 -1.48 1.69
CA VAL A 139 1.55 -0.91 2.21
C VAL A 139 2.64 -1.97 2.29
N SER A 140 3.84 -1.63 1.85
CA SER A 140 4.95 -2.59 1.64
C SER A 140 4.55 -3.69 0.66
N CYS A 141 3.94 -3.29 -0.45
CA CYS A 141 3.33 -4.20 -1.44
C CYS A 141 4.33 -5.09 -2.18
N GLY A 142 5.64 -4.78 -2.11
CA GLY A 142 6.67 -5.46 -2.86
C GLY A 142 6.40 -5.40 -4.37
N SER A 143 6.47 -6.55 -5.03
CA SER A 143 6.13 -6.67 -6.46
C SER A 143 4.63 -6.56 -6.75
N GLY A 144 3.78 -6.26 -5.76
CA GLY A 144 2.34 -6.03 -5.93
C GLY A 144 1.47 -7.30 -5.91
N LEU A 145 1.97 -8.43 -5.39
CA LEU A 145 1.24 -9.71 -5.39
C LEU A 145 -0.19 -9.59 -4.82
N PHE A 146 -0.33 -8.97 -3.64
CA PHE A 146 -1.64 -8.78 -3.00
C PHE A 146 -2.42 -7.64 -3.64
N SER A 147 -1.75 -6.54 -3.99
CA SER A 147 -2.36 -5.44 -4.75
C SER A 147 -3.11 -5.95 -5.99
N ARG A 148 -2.48 -6.82 -6.79
CA ARG A 148 -3.10 -7.43 -7.97
C ARG A 148 -4.30 -8.32 -7.63
N LYS A 149 -4.20 -9.12 -6.56
CA LYS A 149 -5.31 -9.98 -6.10
C LYS A 149 -6.52 -9.16 -5.65
N PHE A 150 -6.30 -8.09 -4.86
CA PHE A 150 -7.37 -7.20 -4.42
C PHE A 150 -8.00 -6.42 -5.57
N ALA A 151 -7.21 -5.97 -6.54
CA ALA A 151 -7.74 -5.29 -7.72
C ALA A 151 -8.56 -6.25 -8.61
N SER A 152 -8.05 -7.46 -8.84
CA SER A 152 -8.74 -8.49 -9.66
C SER A 152 -10.02 -9.01 -9.01
N SER A 153 -10.19 -8.86 -7.69
CA SER A 153 -11.39 -9.35 -7.00
C SER A 153 -12.62 -8.49 -7.22
N GLY A 154 -12.45 -7.26 -7.73
CA GLY A 154 -13.54 -6.29 -7.91
C GLY A 154 -14.18 -5.81 -6.59
N THR A 155 -13.55 -6.11 -5.44
CA THR A 155 -14.10 -5.78 -4.12
C THR A 155 -13.91 -4.31 -3.76
N PHE A 156 -12.91 -3.65 -4.33
CA PHE A 156 -12.53 -2.27 -4.00
C PHE A 156 -12.72 -1.37 -5.22
N SER A 157 -13.03 -0.09 -5.00
CA SER A 157 -13.15 0.90 -6.09
C SER A 157 -11.80 1.23 -6.73
N GLY A 158 -10.71 1.03 -6.00
CA GLY A 158 -9.34 1.14 -6.48
C GLY A 158 -8.36 0.51 -5.49
N VAL A 159 -7.15 0.20 -5.97
CA VAL A 159 -6.08 -0.38 -5.15
C VAL A 159 -4.78 0.38 -5.38
N ILE A 160 -4.20 0.92 -4.32
CA ILE A 160 -2.93 1.65 -4.37
C ILE A 160 -1.83 0.77 -3.80
N ALA A 161 -0.82 0.48 -4.59
CA ALA A 161 0.35 -0.27 -4.20
C ALA A 161 1.46 0.69 -3.72
N LEU A 162 1.85 0.61 -2.45
CA LEU A 162 2.85 1.49 -1.83
C LEU A 162 4.05 0.67 -1.38
N ASP A 163 5.25 1.01 -1.87
CA ASP A 163 6.50 0.41 -1.40
C ASP A 163 7.63 1.44 -1.39
N PHE A 164 8.63 1.24 -0.54
CA PHE A 164 9.81 2.12 -0.44
C PHE A 164 10.93 1.71 -1.41
N SER A 165 10.90 0.46 -1.92
CA SER A 165 11.89 -0.12 -2.83
C SER A 165 11.51 0.17 -4.28
N GLU A 166 12.31 0.98 -4.96
CA GLU A 166 12.09 1.30 -6.37
C GLU A 166 12.12 0.06 -7.28
N ASN A 167 12.95 -0.93 -6.94
CA ASN A 167 13.05 -2.18 -7.70
C ASN A 167 11.76 -3.00 -7.59
N MET A 168 11.15 -3.04 -6.41
CA MET A 168 9.85 -3.66 -6.18
C MET A 168 8.75 -2.92 -6.95
N LEU A 169 8.73 -1.59 -6.89
CA LEU A 169 7.76 -0.76 -7.62
C LEU A 169 7.89 -0.89 -9.15
N ARG A 170 9.11 -1.06 -9.69
CA ARG A 170 9.30 -1.33 -11.12
C ARG A 170 8.68 -2.66 -11.53
N GLN A 171 8.88 -3.72 -10.74
CA GLN A 171 8.23 -5.01 -11.00
C GLN A 171 6.71 -4.95 -10.83
N CYS A 172 6.23 -4.26 -9.78
CA CYS A 172 4.81 -3.95 -9.58
C CYS A 172 4.21 -3.31 -10.82
N TYR A 173 4.85 -2.25 -11.33
CA TYR A 173 4.44 -1.57 -12.56
C TYR A 173 4.39 -2.51 -13.76
N GLU A 174 5.45 -3.29 -13.99
CA GLU A 174 5.50 -4.22 -15.13
C GLU A 174 4.41 -5.29 -15.09
N PHE A 175 4.04 -5.75 -13.89
CA PHE A 175 2.94 -6.71 -13.75
C PHE A 175 1.57 -6.05 -13.92
N ILE A 176 1.37 -4.85 -13.37
CA ILE A 176 0.11 -4.11 -13.52
C ILE A 176 -0.11 -3.69 -14.97
N ALA A 177 0.91 -3.19 -15.65
CA ALA A 177 0.83 -2.72 -17.03
C ALA A 177 0.51 -3.82 -18.07
N LYS A 178 0.64 -5.09 -17.69
CA LYS A 178 0.33 -6.25 -18.54
C LYS A 178 -1.09 -6.77 -18.35
N ASP A 179 -1.85 -6.23 -17.40
CA ASP A 179 -3.16 -6.75 -17.03
C ASP A 179 -4.18 -5.60 -16.97
N ASP A 180 -5.02 -5.54 -18.01
CA ASP A 180 -6.08 -4.55 -18.14
C ASP A 180 -7.16 -4.67 -17.04
N ALA A 181 -7.20 -5.75 -16.25
CA ALA A 181 -8.09 -5.83 -15.10
C ALA A 181 -7.66 -4.91 -13.94
N LEU A 182 -6.41 -4.43 -13.98
CA LEU A 182 -5.78 -3.64 -12.92
C LEU A 182 -5.82 -2.14 -13.19
N LEU A 183 -6.71 -1.70 -14.09
CA LEU A 183 -6.80 -0.31 -14.54
C LEU A 183 -6.97 0.68 -13.38
N ASN A 184 -7.69 0.36 -12.30
CA ASN A 184 -7.84 1.27 -11.15
C ASN A 184 -6.74 1.10 -10.07
N SER A 185 -5.55 0.65 -10.48
CA SER A 185 -4.40 0.50 -9.59
C SER A 185 -3.18 1.30 -10.02
N GLY A 186 -2.40 1.72 -9.03
CA GLY A 186 -1.15 2.45 -9.24
C GLY A 186 -0.12 2.08 -8.19
N CYS A 187 1.17 2.07 -8.56
CA CYS A 187 2.26 1.92 -7.60
C CYS A 187 2.95 3.28 -7.35
N LEU A 188 3.22 3.64 -6.10
CA LEU A 188 3.73 4.96 -5.74
C LEU A 188 4.52 4.98 -4.42
N LYS A 189 5.13 6.13 -4.11
CA LYS A 189 5.75 6.47 -2.83
C LYS A 189 5.24 7.85 -2.41
N ALA A 190 4.11 7.90 -1.70
CA ALA A 190 3.48 9.17 -1.35
C ALA A 190 2.84 9.18 0.04
N PRO A 191 2.72 10.38 0.66
CA PRO A 191 1.78 10.63 1.72
C PRO A 191 0.36 10.75 1.16
N PHE A 192 -0.61 10.39 1.99
CA PHE A 192 -2.03 10.52 1.68
C PHE A 192 -2.69 11.53 2.61
N GLU A 193 -3.81 12.08 2.17
CA GLU A 193 -4.65 12.92 3.00
C GLU A 193 -5.20 12.14 4.20
N SER A 194 -5.40 12.85 5.31
CA SER A 194 -6.02 12.25 6.50
C SER A 194 -7.45 11.86 6.19
N GLY A 195 -7.90 10.66 6.57
CA GLY A 195 -9.29 10.25 6.31
C GLY A 195 -9.63 10.05 4.84
N SER A 196 -8.67 9.62 4.02
CA SER A 196 -8.87 9.42 2.58
C SER A 196 -8.99 7.95 2.16
N ILE A 197 -8.58 7.00 3.01
CA ILE A 197 -8.48 5.58 2.69
C ILE A 197 -9.50 4.77 3.50
N ASP A 198 -10.21 3.83 2.87
CA ASP A 198 -11.20 2.98 3.54
C ASP A 198 -10.57 1.70 4.10
N ALA A 199 -9.60 1.12 3.37
CA ALA A 199 -8.93 -0.13 3.74
C ALA A 199 -7.41 0.00 3.62
N VAL A 200 -6.67 -0.48 4.61
CA VAL A 200 -5.20 -0.60 4.55
C VAL A 200 -4.82 -2.06 4.74
N HIS A 201 -4.00 -2.58 3.83
CA HIS A 201 -3.41 -3.92 3.91
C HIS A 201 -1.89 -3.81 4.10
N ALA A 202 -1.29 -4.68 4.92
CA ALA A 202 0.17 -4.82 5.01
C ALA A 202 0.57 -6.29 5.22
N GLY A 203 0.87 -7.00 4.13
CA GLY A 203 1.14 -8.44 4.14
C GLY A 203 2.62 -8.78 4.38
N ALA A 204 2.93 -9.46 5.48
CA ALA A 204 4.28 -9.86 5.88
C ALA A 204 5.27 -8.68 5.93
N ALA A 205 4.85 -7.56 6.53
CA ALA A 205 5.59 -6.29 6.46
C ALA A 205 6.06 -5.75 7.82
N LEU A 206 5.25 -5.89 8.87
CA LEU A 206 5.44 -5.18 10.15
C LEU A 206 6.82 -5.42 10.80
N HIS A 207 7.35 -6.64 10.72
CA HIS A 207 8.67 -7.04 11.23
C HIS A 207 9.86 -6.38 10.52
N CYS A 208 9.64 -5.80 9.33
CA CYS A 208 10.65 -5.09 8.55
C CYS A 208 10.67 -3.58 8.84
N TRP A 209 9.63 -3.04 9.49
CA TRP A 209 9.51 -1.60 9.67
C TRP A 209 10.52 -1.07 10.69
N PRO A 210 11.23 0.04 10.38
CA PRO A 210 12.20 0.62 11.30
C PRO A 210 11.52 1.26 12.52
N SER A 211 10.32 1.82 12.34
CA SER A 211 9.49 2.37 13.40
C SER A 211 8.03 1.94 13.20
N PRO A 212 7.62 0.78 13.75
CA PRO A 212 6.26 0.26 13.63
C PRO A 212 5.19 1.22 14.18
N SER A 213 5.47 1.90 15.29
CA SER A 213 4.56 2.88 15.91
C SER A 213 4.29 4.07 15.01
N ASN A 214 5.31 4.64 14.38
CA ASN A 214 5.12 5.75 13.44
C ASN A 214 4.32 5.31 12.20
N ALA A 215 4.60 4.10 11.69
CA ALA A 215 3.88 3.56 10.54
C ALA A 215 2.39 3.28 10.87
N VAL A 216 2.09 2.67 12.02
CA VAL A 216 0.70 2.41 12.44
C VAL A 216 -0.04 3.70 12.78
N ALA A 217 0.64 4.70 13.36
CA ALA A 217 0.06 6.03 13.57
C ALA A 217 -0.30 6.72 12.25
N GLU A 218 0.56 6.61 11.24
CA GLU A 218 0.30 7.13 9.90
C GLU A 218 -0.85 6.39 9.20
N ILE A 219 -0.91 5.06 9.35
CA ILE A 219 -2.04 4.25 8.88
C ILE A 219 -3.35 4.73 9.52
N ASN A 220 -3.37 4.95 10.84
CA ASN A 220 -4.53 5.50 11.52
C ASN A 220 -4.88 6.92 11.01
N ARG A 221 -3.88 7.75 10.68
CA ARG A 221 -4.13 9.10 10.13
C ARG A 221 -4.86 9.04 8.78
N VAL A 222 -4.37 8.21 7.85
CA VAL A 222 -4.89 8.15 6.47
C VAL A 222 -6.22 7.40 6.36
N LEU A 223 -6.50 6.47 7.27
CA LEU A 223 -7.79 5.79 7.31
C LEU A 223 -8.94 6.77 7.56
N ARG A 224 -10.09 6.54 6.93
CA ARG A 224 -11.39 7.14 7.29
C ARG A 224 -11.90 6.59 8.61
N SER A 225 -12.78 7.31 9.28
CA SER A 225 -13.48 6.76 10.45
C SER A 225 -14.26 5.51 10.04
N GLY A 226 -14.13 4.43 10.83
CA GLY A 226 -14.62 3.09 10.48
C GLY A 226 -13.74 2.33 9.47
N GLY A 227 -12.67 2.95 8.95
CA GLY A 227 -11.73 2.31 8.04
C GLY A 227 -10.96 1.18 8.71
N VAL A 228 -10.58 0.17 7.94
CA VAL A 228 -10.03 -1.10 8.44
C VAL A 228 -8.56 -1.24 8.06
N PHE A 229 -7.72 -1.56 9.04
CA PHE A 229 -6.33 -1.97 8.85
C PHE A 229 -6.21 -3.48 9.06
N VAL A 230 -5.71 -4.20 8.06
CA VAL A 230 -5.38 -5.64 8.15
C VAL A 230 -3.89 -5.83 7.87
N ALA A 231 -3.20 -6.60 8.70
CA ALA A 231 -1.80 -6.92 8.47
C ALA A 231 -1.43 -8.34 8.89
N THR A 232 -0.36 -8.85 8.29
CA THR A 232 0.25 -10.12 8.67
C THR A 232 1.73 -9.93 9.02
N THR A 233 2.22 -10.70 9.99
CA THR A 233 3.63 -10.68 10.37
C THR A 233 4.06 -11.97 11.07
N PHE A 234 5.35 -12.05 11.42
CA PHE A 234 5.90 -13.13 12.22
C PHE A 234 5.87 -12.77 13.72
N LEU A 235 5.34 -13.68 14.54
CA LEU A 235 5.44 -13.65 15.98
C LEU A 235 6.78 -14.18 16.47
N SER A 236 7.22 -13.65 17.60
CA SER A 236 8.31 -14.19 18.39
C SER A 236 7.89 -15.53 18.99
N THR A 237 8.55 -16.61 18.59
CA THR A 237 8.36 -17.94 19.19
C THR A 237 9.62 -18.35 19.95
N ARG A 238 9.49 -19.26 20.93
CA ARG A 238 10.64 -19.77 21.72
C ARG A 238 11.73 -20.43 20.86
N LEU A 239 11.42 -20.80 19.62
CA LEU A 239 12.35 -21.42 18.68
C LEU A 239 13.15 -20.40 17.85
N ASN A 240 12.66 -19.15 17.73
CA ASN A 240 13.30 -18.09 16.93
C ASN A 240 13.77 -16.89 17.78
N THR A 241 13.64 -16.96 19.11
CA THR A 241 14.24 -15.96 20.01
C THR A 241 15.68 -16.35 20.31
N PRO A 242 16.70 -15.57 19.91
CA PRO A 242 18.06 -15.85 20.31
C PRO A 242 18.15 -15.78 21.84
N PRO A 243 18.93 -16.67 22.50
CA PRO A 243 19.11 -16.62 23.95
C PRO A 243 19.65 -15.23 24.36
N PRO A 244 19.34 -14.74 25.58
CA PRO A 244 19.84 -13.46 26.04
C PRO A 244 21.36 -13.48 26.00
N LEU A 245 21.94 -12.66 25.11
CA LEU A 245 23.38 -12.44 25.05
C LEU A 245 23.81 -11.83 26.38
N GLY A 246 24.75 -12.48 27.07
CA GLY A 246 25.37 -11.96 28.29
C GLY A 246 26.05 -10.59 28.06
N PRO A 247 26.59 -9.95 29.11
CA PRO A 247 27.10 -8.57 29.04
C PRO A 247 28.22 -8.33 28.00
N LEU A 248 28.87 -9.38 27.49
CA LEU A 248 29.87 -9.29 26.41
C LEU A 248 29.27 -9.27 24.98
N GLY A 249 27.99 -9.61 24.80
CA GLY A 249 27.34 -9.72 23.49
C GLY A 249 26.73 -8.43 22.97
N GLN A 250 26.79 -7.33 23.74
CA GLN A 250 26.38 -5.99 23.27
C GLN A 250 27.44 -5.32 22.37
N SER A 251 28.67 -5.80 22.39
CA SER A 251 29.81 -5.17 21.67
C SER A 251 30.11 -5.77 20.30
N ILE A 252 29.48 -6.88 19.94
CA ILE A 252 29.48 -7.40 18.56
C ILE A 252 28.10 -7.09 18.02
N GLY A 253 28.01 -6.17 17.06
CA GLY A 253 26.78 -5.72 16.42
C GLY A 253 26.01 -6.86 15.74
N ALA A 254 25.36 -7.69 16.54
CA ALA A 254 24.37 -8.67 16.09
C ALA A 254 23.18 -7.87 15.57
N SER A 255 23.28 -7.54 14.29
CA SER A 255 22.27 -6.87 13.48
C SER A 255 20.96 -7.64 13.58
N ASN A 256 20.11 -7.29 14.54
CA ASN A 256 18.78 -7.85 14.65
C ASN A 256 17.94 -7.24 13.50
N THR A 257 18.05 -7.92 12.36
CA THR A 257 17.59 -7.49 11.04
C THR A 257 16.05 -7.61 10.91
N TYR A 258 15.35 -8.10 11.93
CA TYR A 258 13.88 -8.14 11.96
C TYR A 258 13.37 -7.93 13.38
N ALA A 259 12.26 -7.21 13.54
CA ALA A 259 11.55 -7.12 14.82
C ALA A 259 10.61 -8.32 14.96
N TYR A 260 10.80 -9.11 16.03
CA TYR A 260 9.88 -10.19 16.38
C TYR A 260 8.96 -9.71 17.50
N PHE A 261 7.65 -9.67 17.22
CA PHE A 261 6.65 -9.17 18.16
C PHE A 261 5.98 -10.31 18.93
N LYS A 262 5.61 -10.07 20.17
CA LYS A 262 4.57 -10.85 20.84
C LYS A 262 3.19 -10.40 20.36
N LYS A 263 2.20 -11.26 20.53
CA LYS A 263 0.81 -10.97 20.15
C LYS A 263 0.30 -9.71 20.88
N GLU A 264 0.61 -9.61 22.17
CA GLU A 264 0.14 -8.52 23.04
C GLU A 264 0.77 -7.19 22.63
N GLU A 265 2.05 -7.19 22.20
CA GLU A 265 2.74 -6.00 21.72
C GLU A 265 2.10 -5.43 20.45
N ILE A 266 1.56 -6.28 19.57
CA ILE A 266 0.84 -5.84 18.36
C ILE A 266 -0.50 -5.20 18.73
N GLU A 267 -1.21 -5.77 19.70
CA GLU A 267 -2.48 -5.22 20.18
C GLU A 267 -2.27 -3.86 20.86
N ASP A 268 -1.27 -3.75 21.74
CA ASP A 268 -0.91 -2.51 22.42
C ASP A 268 -0.44 -1.44 21.42
N LEU A 269 0.33 -1.83 20.39
CA LEU A 269 0.73 -0.96 19.29
C LEU A 269 -0.49 -0.35 18.60
N CYS A 270 -1.46 -1.18 18.19
CA CYS A 270 -2.68 -0.71 17.53
C CYS A 270 -3.46 0.26 18.41
N ARG A 271 -3.67 -0.10 19.69
CA ARG A 271 -4.40 0.72 20.65
C ARG A 271 -3.71 2.05 20.94
N SER A 272 -2.39 2.04 21.12
CA SER A 272 -1.59 3.25 21.38
C SER A 272 -1.62 4.25 20.21
N CYS A 273 -1.78 3.74 18.98
CA CYS A 273 -1.95 4.55 17.78
C CYS A 273 -3.39 5.03 17.55
N GLY A 274 -4.35 4.69 18.43
CA GLY A 274 -5.74 5.12 18.37
C GLY A 274 -6.67 4.21 17.55
N LEU A 275 -6.21 3.01 17.16
CA LEU A 275 -7.06 2.02 16.52
C LEU A 275 -7.86 1.24 17.58
N ILE A 276 -9.08 0.86 17.21
CA ILE A 276 -10.05 0.15 18.04
C ILE A 276 -10.44 -1.19 17.38
N ASN A 277 -11.30 -1.97 18.04
CA ASN A 277 -11.85 -3.23 17.51
C ASN A 277 -10.77 -4.21 17.02
N TYR A 278 -9.67 -4.31 17.76
CA TYR A 278 -8.58 -5.22 17.45
C TYR A 278 -9.06 -6.68 17.51
N SER A 279 -8.69 -7.45 16.49
CA SER A 279 -8.91 -8.90 16.42
C SER A 279 -7.74 -9.56 15.70
N CYS A 280 -7.49 -10.83 15.98
CA CYS A 280 -6.42 -11.56 15.31
C CYS A 280 -6.69 -13.05 15.20
N ASN A 281 -6.03 -13.67 14.22
CA ASN A 281 -5.93 -15.11 14.03
C ASN A 281 -4.44 -15.48 14.03
N VAL A 282 -4.06 -16.50 14.80
CA VAL A 282 -2.68 -16.92 15.01
C VAL A 282 -2.56 -18.40 14.67
N ASP A 283 -1.56 -18.73 13.86
CA ASP A 283 -1.13 -20.11 13.62
C ASP A 283 0.40 -20.19 13.70
N ARG A 284 0.91 -20.90 14.71
CA ARG A 284 2.35 -20.99 15.01
C ARG A 284 3.01 -19.61 15.14
N ALA A 285 3.92 -19.26 14.21
CA ALA A 285 4.59 -17.97 14.17
C ALA A 285 3.91 -16.98 13.24
N PHE A 286 2.83 -17.36 12.55
CA PHE A 286 2.03 -16.46 11.73
C PHE A 286 0.95 -15.79 12.58
N ILE A 287 0.76 -14.50 12.37
CA ILE A 287 -0.39 -13.75 12.84
C ILE A 287 -0.97 -12.94 11.69
N MET A 288 -2.30 -12.97 11.56
CA MET A 288 -3.08 -11.96 10.86
C MET A 288 -3.89 -11.20 11.91
N PHE A 289 -3.90 -9.88 11.83
CA PHE A 289 -4.73 -9.06 12.69
C PHE A 289 -5.47 -7.99 11.90
N SER A 290 -6.57 -7.52 12.49
CA SER A 290 -7.37 -6.41 12.00
C SER A 290 -7.63 -5.43 13.13
N ALA A 291 -7.62 -4.13 12.82
CA ALA A 291 -8.04 -3.06 13.70
C ALA A 291 -8.72 -1.95 12.89
N GLN A 292 -9.48 -1.08 13.55
CA GLN A 292 -10.30 -0.06 12.89
C GLN A 292 -9.99 1.33 13.42
N LYS A 293 -10.10 2.34 12.57
CA LYS A 293 -10.09 3.73 13.03
C LYS A 293 -11.44 4.08 13.67
N ARG A 294 -11.37 4.83 14.77
CA ARG A 294 -12.54 5.36 15.49
C ARG A 294 -13.37 6.33 14.64
#